data_AF-A0A4Z0LXS7-F1
#
_entry.id   AF-A0A4Z0LXS7-F1
#
_cell.length_a   1.000
_cell.length_b   1.000
_cell.length_c   1.000
_cell.angle_alpha   90.00
_cell.angle_beta   90.00
_cell.angle_gamma   90.00
#
_symmetry.space_group_name_H-M   'P 1'
#
loop_
_entity.id
_entity.type
_entity.pdbx_description
1 polymer ?
#
loop_
_entity_poly.entity_id
_entity_poly.type
_entity_poly.pdbx_seq_one_letter_code
_entity_poly.pdbx_strand_id
1 'polypeptide(L)'
;MADEWMDCLHLETRIGMNLQALGINPNPGIQAIREIGPATAMAYDTTLFDCQLPDCVITLSPGEMAPDLDEHLKQWECDCWCFITACNPRSQQLDDEANRERQRILGDVLRMKNEYVFDGVGRSASGDWYEQSFFVAGIDFLQAEALAIIFEQNAILIGQRGGPAELLFI
;
A
#
# COMPACT_ATOMS: atom_id res chain seq x y z
N MET A 1 6.88 -24.89 -5.42
CA MET A 1 7.79 -24.87 -6.58
C MET A 1 7.07 -24.57 -7.89
N ALA A 2 6.20 -25.46 -8.43
CA ALA A 2 5.47 -25.15 -9.66
C ALA A 2 4.30 -24.17 -9.44
N ASP A 3 3.55 -24.36 -8.35
CA ASP A 3 2.40 -23.51 -8.01
C ASP A 3 2.85 -22.09 -7.63
N GLU A 4 3.84 -21.95 -6.76
CA GLU A 4 4.42 -20.64 -6.36
C GLU A 4 4.94 -19.81 -7.54
N TRP A 5 5.47 -20.46 -8.59
CA TRP A 5 5.98 -19.74 -9.76
C TRP A 5 4.83 -19.24 -10.63
N MET A 6 3.74 -20.00 -10.72
CA MET A 6 2.53 -19.60 -11.43
C MET A 6 1.80 -18.47 -10.70
N ASP A 7 1.71 -18.56 -9.38
CA ASP A 7 1.12 -17.52 -8.53
C ASP A 7 1.89 -16.20 -8.65
N CYS A 8 3.23 -16.26 -8.62
CA CYS A 8 4.07 -15.08 -8.81
C CYS A 8 3.91 -14.47 -10.21
N LEU A 9 3.77 -15.29 -11.26
CA LEU A 9 3.54 -14.79 -12.62
C LEU A 9 2.16 -14.13 -12.76
N HIS A 10 1.13 -14.69 -12.13
CA HIS A 10 -0.19 -14.06 -12.06
C HIS A 10 -0.14 -12.72 -11.33
N LEU A 11 0.60 -12.64 -10.22
CA LEU A 11 0.82 -11.40 -9.49
C LEU A 11 1.52 -10.35 -10.38
N GLU A 12 2.66 -10.69 -10.98
CA GLU A 12 3.40 -9.79 -11.88
C GLU A 12 2.50 -9.29 -13.02
N THR A 13 1.66 -10.17 -13.57
CA THR A 13 0.74 -9.81 -14.66
C THR A 13 -0.34 -8.85 -14.20
N ARG A 14 -0.97 -9.12 -13.05
CA ARG A 14 -2.04 -8.27 -12.48
C ARG A 14 -1.50 -6.87 -12.15
N ILE A 15 -0.40 -6.82 -11.39
CA ILE A 15 0.28 -5.56 -11.04
C ILE A 15 0.70 -4.82 -12.30
N GLY A 16 1.31 -5.51 -13.26
CA GLY A 16 1.75 -4.91 -14.51
C GLY A 16 0.62 -4.21 -15.28
N MET A 17 -0.53 -4.88 -15.41
CA MET A 17 -1.71 -4.33 -16.09
C MET A 17 -2.32 -3.14 -15.32
N ASN A 18 -2.48 -3.28 -14.01
CA ASN A 18 -3.12 -2.27 -13.17
C ASN A 18 -2.26 -1.00 -13.05
N LEU A 19 -0.94 -1.13 -12.84
CA LEU A 19 -0.04 0.02 -12.82
C LEU A 19 0.01 0.74 -14.19
N GLN A 20 0.01 -0.01 -15.29
CA GLN A 20 -0.03 0.58 -16.63
C GLN A 20 -1.34 1.35 -16.86
N ALA A 21 -2.47 0.87 -16.35
CA ALA A 21 -3.75 1.57 -16.41
C ALA A 21 -3.75 2.90 -15.62
N LEU A 22 -2.95 2.97 -14.54
CA LEU A 22 -2.69 4.18 -13.76
C LEU A 22 -1.62 5.10 -14.39
N GLY A 23 -1.06 4.72 -15.54
CA GLY A 23 0.02 5.48 -16.20
C GLY A 23 1.38 5.33 -15.53
N ILE A 24 1.54 4.35 -14.63
CA ILE A 24 2.79 4.04 -13.93
C ILE A 24 3.56 2.99 -14.75
N ASN A 25 4.88 3.17 -14.88
CA ASN A 25 5.74 2.16 -15.51
C ASN A 25 5.87 0.95 -14.56
N PRO A 26 5.38 -0.26 -14.92
CA PRO A 26 5.41 -1.40 -14.01
C PRO A 26 6.79 -2.06 -13.88
N ASN A 27 7.73 -1.76 -14.80
CA ASN A 27 8.99 -2.51 -14.87
C ASN A 27 9.84 -2.45 -13.59
N PRO A 28 10.02 -1.30 -12.91
CA PRO A 28 10.74 -1.26 -11.63
C PRO A 28 10.07 -2.15 -10.58
N GLY A 29 8.74 -2.04 -10.41
CA GLY A 29 8.00 -2.87 -9.46
C GLY A 29 8.09 -4.37 -9.76
N ILE A 30 8.02 -4.77 -11.03
CA ILE A 30 8.21 -6.18 -11.43
C ILE A 30 9.64 -6.67 -11.11
N GLN A 31 10.66 -5.82 -11.28
CA GLN A 31 12.02 -6.17 -10.87
C GLN A 31 12.13 -6.34 -9.35
N ALA A 32 11.57 -5.41 -8.58
CA ALA A 32 11.54 -5.47 -7.12
C ALA A 32 10.85 -6.75 -6.60
N ILE A 33 9.72 -7.16 -7.19
CA ILE A 33 9.03 -8.42 -6.87
C ILE A 33 9.99 -9.63 -6.98
N ARG A 34 10.81 -9.66 -8.03
CA ARG A 34 11.75 -10.76 -8.28
C ARG A 34 12.93 -10.74 -7.31
N GLU A 35 13.33 -9.57 -6.85
CA GLU A 35 14.44 -9.40 -5.89
C GLU A 35 14.05 -9.83 -4.47
N ILE A 36 12.85 -9.45 -4.01
CA ILE A 36 12.35 -9.84 -2.68
C ILE A 36 11.88 -11.30 -2.61
N GLY A 37 11.64 -11.91 -3.78
CA GLY A 37 11.24 -13.30 -3.94
C GLY A 37 9.73 -13.54 -3.81
N PRO A 38 9.23 -14.65 -4.38
CA PRO A 38 7.81 -14.91 -4.56
C PRO A 38 7.04 -15.02 -3.24
N ALA A 39 7.61 -15.67 -2.22
CA ALA A 39 6.95 -15.83 -0.93
C ALA A 39 6.71 -14.48 -0.24
N THR A 40 7.70 -13.58 -0.27
CA THR A 40 7.58 -12.23 0.27
C THR A 40 6.54 -11.43 -0.51
N ALA A 41 6.60 -11.46 -1.85
CA ALA A 41 5.64 -10.76 -2.69
C ALA A 41 4.19 -11.24 -2.45
N MET A 42 3.96 -12.54 -2.23
CA MET A 42 2.61 -13.05 -1.94
C MET A 42 2.13 -12.65 -0.54
N ALA A 43 3.04 -12.48 0.44
CA ALA A 43 2.67 -11.96 1.74
C ALA A 43 2.11 -10.53 1.64
N TYR A 44 2.73 -9.69 0.79
CA TYR A 44 2.16 -8.37 0.46
C TYR A 44 0.81 -8.48 -0.25
N ASP A 45 0.70 -9.37 -1.24
CA ASP A 45 -0.53 -9.54 -2.04
C ASP A 45 -1.74 -10.00 -1.21
N THR A 46 -1.49 -10.75 -0.14
CA THR A 46 -2.54 -11.29 0.75
C THR A 46 -2.78 -10.41 1.99
N THR A 47 -2.10 -9.27 2.08
CA THR A 47 -2.31 -8.32 3.17
C THR A 47 -3.64 -7.59 3.01
N LEU A 48 -4.41 -7.50 4.10
CA LEU A 48 -5.62 -6.71 4.17
C LEU A 48 -5.31 -5.36 4.82
N PHE A 49 -5.88 -4.30 4.28
CA PHE A 49 -5.63 -2.92 4.73
C PHE A 49 -6.91 -2.31 5.28
N ASP A 50 -6.98 -2.11 6.59
CA ASP A 50 -8.11 -1.49 7.25
C ASP A 50 -7.88 0.03 7.36
N CYS A 51 -8.70 0.80 6.66
CA CYS A 51 -8.75 2.26 6.69
C CYS A 51 -9.67 2.74 7.82
N GLN A 52 -9.16 3.49 8.78
CA GLN A 52 -9.94 4.04 9.89
C GLN A 52 -10.50 5.42 9.50
N LEU A 53 -11.64 5.43 8.82
CA LEU A 53 -12.35 6.66 8.48
C LEU A 53 -13.15 7.20 9.68
N PRO A 54 -13.56 8.49 9.68
CA PRO A 54 -14.26 9.08 10.82
C PRO A 54 -15.52 8.33 11.25
N ASP A 55 -16.25 7.75 10.29
CA ASP A 55 -17.56 7.14 10.53
C ASP A 55 -17.60 5.62 10.30
N CYS A 56 -16.52 5.03 9.76
CA CYS A 56 -16.49 3.62 9.39
C CYS A 56 -15.06 3.07 9.26
N VAL A 57 -14.96 1.75 9.13
CA VAL A 57 -13.71 1.07 8.73
C VAL A 57 -13.93 0.44 7.37
N ILE A 58 -13.02 0.70 6.43
CA ILE A 58 -13.05 0.09 5.09
C ILE A 58 -11.85 -0.83 4.97
N THR A 59 -12.08 -2.09 4.60
CA THR A 59 -11.00 -3.06 4.35
C THR A 59 -10.73 -3.15 2.85
N LEU A 60 -9.47 -2.95 2.46
CA LEU A 60 -8.98 -3.04 1.09
C LEU A 60 -8.12 -4.30 0.93
N SER A 61 -8.13 -4.85 -0.29
CA SER A 61 -7.30 -5.97 -0.71
C SER A 61 -6.60 -5.62 -2.02
N PRO A 62 -5.31 -5.96 -2.20
CA PRO A 62 -4.63 -5.83 -3.49
C PRO A 62 -5.42 -6.50 -4.62
N GLY A 63 -5.47 -5.83 -5.77
CA GLY A 63 -6.18 -6.27 -6.98
C GLY A 63 -7.69 -6.04 -6.99
N GLU A 64 -8.30 -5.66 -5.86
CA GLU A 64 -9.76 -5.56 -5.72
C GLU A 64 -10.27 -4.11 -5.84
N MET A 65 -11.51 -3.97 -6.33
CA MET A 65 -12.21 -2.68 -6.37
C MET A 65 -12.66 -2.25 -4.97
N ALA A 66 -12.69 -0.93 -4.72
CA ALA A 66 -13.06 -0.37 -3.42
C ALA A 66 -14.24 0.63 -3.52
N PRO A 67 -15.45 0.18 -3.92
CA PRO A 67 -16.58 1.08 -4.18
C PRO A 67 -17.02 1.89 -2.95
N ASP A 68 -16.91 1.33 -1.74
CA ASP A 68 -17.23 2.05 -0.51
C ASP A 68 -16.23 3.20 -0.29
N LEU A 69 -14.95 2.99 -0.59
CA LEU A 69 -13.93 4.04 -0.52
C LEU A 69 -14.15 5.11 -1.61
N ASP A 70 -14.59 4.69 -2.80
CA ASP A 70 -14.85 5.61 -3.92
C ASP A 70 -15.87 6.69 -3.59
N GLU A 71 -16.89 6.36 -2.79
CA GLU A 71 -17.89 7.34 -2.34
C GLU A 71 -17.29 8.37 -1.38
N HIS A 72 -16.37 7.97 -0.51
CA HIS A 72 -15.64 8.90 0.36
C HIS A 72 -14.68 9.79 -0.43
N LEU A 73 -13.89 9.21 -1.34
CA LEU A 73 -12.97 9.93 -2.21
C LEU A 73 -13.69 11.00 -3.05
N LYS A 74 -14.88 10.67 -3.55
CA LYS A 74 -15.74 11.61 -4.27
C LYS A 74 -16.19 12.79 -3.40
N GLN A 75 -16.53 12.55 -2.13
CA GLN A 75 -16.92 13.62 -1.20
C GLN A 75 -15.75 14.55 -0.87
N TRP A 76 -14.53 14.01 -0.82
CA TRP A 76 -13.30 14.75 -0.58
C TRP A 76 -12.68 15.35 -1.84
N GLU A 77 -13.33 15.20 -3.00
CA GLU A 77 -12.83 15.63 -4.31
C GLU A 77 -11.40 15.13 -4.61
N CYS A 78 -11.08 13.93 -4.12
CA CYS A 78 -9.79 13.28 -4.29
C CYS A 78 -9.93 12.10 -5.27
N ASP A 79 -8.98 11.98 -6.20
CA ASP A 79 -8.97 10.86 -7.15
C ASP A 79 -7.92 9.80 -6.82
N CYS A 80 -6.73 10.18 -6.33
CA CYS A 80 -5.66 9.23 -5.99
C CYS A 80 -5.54 9.05 -4.48
N TRP A 81 -5.02 7.90 -4.05
CA TRP A 81 -4.76 7.60 -2.65
C TRP A 81 -3.64 6.58 -2.49
N CYS A 82 -3.06 6.52 -1.28
CA CYS A 82 -2.14 5.45 -0.90
C CYS A 82 -2.33 4.99 0.56
N PHE A 83 -1.82 3.80 0.83
CA PHE A 83 -1.55 3.24 2.14
C PHE A 83 -0.04 3.10 2.31
N ILE A 84 0.51 3.71 3.35
CA ILE A 84 1.96 3.74 3.60
C ILE A 84 2.26 3.62 5.10
N THR A 85 3.29 2.85 5.41
CA THR A 85 3.86 2.70 6.75
C THR A 85 5.33 3.06 6.75
N ALA A 86 5.86 3.41 7.92
CA ALA A 86 7.29 3.53 8.15
C ALA A 86 7.85 2.41 9.03
N CYS A 87 6.98 1.49 9.46
CA CYS A 87 7.35 0.32 10.25
C CYS A 87 8.18 -0.66 9.41
N ASN A 88 9.01 -1.45 10.10
CA ASN A 88 9.75 -2.59 9.58
C ASN A 88 10.35 -2.36 8.17
N PRO A 89 11.22 -1.35 7.99
CA PRO A 89 11.79 -1.00 6.68
C PRO A 89 12.42 -2.21 5.99
N ARG A 90 12.14 -2.36 4.70
CA ARG A 90 12.48 -3.50 3.85
C ARG A 90 12.02 -4.84 4.45
N SER A 91 10.90 -4.84 5.17
CA SER A 91 10.38 -5.97 5.94
C SER A 91 11.34 -6.47 7.03
N GLN A 92 12.27 -5.64 7.51
CA GLN A 92 13.17 -5.98 8.60
C GLN A 92 12.53 -5.59 9.92
N GLN A 93 12.27 -6.58 10.78
CA GLN A 93 11.63 -6.34 12.07
C GLN A 93 12.48 -5.43 12.95
N LEU A 94 11.91 -4.30 13.34
CA LEU A 94 12.47 -3.40 14.36
C LEU A 94 11.75 -3.59 15.70
N ASP A 95 12.30 -3.00 16.76
CA ASP A 95 11.59 -2.87 18.01
C ASP A 95 10.46 -1.84 17.93
N ASP A 96 9.52 -1.94 18.88
CA ASP A 96 8.31 -1.11 18.86
C ASP A 96 8.60 0.39 19.02
N GLU A 97 9.69 0.77 19.70
CA GLU A 97 10.01 2.19 19.90
C GLU A 97 10.58 2.80 18.62
N ALA A 98 11.46 2.09 17.93
CA ALA A 98 11.97 2.48 16.63
C ALA A 98 10.84 2.59 15.58
N ASN A 99 9.93 1.62 15.57
CA ASN A 99 8.74 1.66 14.69
C ASN A 99 7.84 2.85 15.03
N ARG A 100 7.56 3.11 16.32
CA ARG A 100 6.76 4.28 16.74
C ARG A 100 7.37 5.60 16.30
N GLU A 101 8.67 5.80 16.48
CA GLU A 101 9.31 7.06 16.10
C GLU A 101 9.31 7.27 14.58
N ARG A 102 9.60 6.22 13.82
CA ARG A 102 9.52 6.27 12.34
C ARG A 102 8.09 6.58 11.87
N GLN A 103 7.09 5.93 12.46
CA GLN A 103 5.68 6.14 12.14
C GLN A 103 5.22 7.56 12.50
N ARG A 104 5.69 8.10 13.63
CA ARG A 104 5.44 9.49 14.03
C ARG A 104 5.99 10.47 12.99
N ILE A 105 7.24 10.28 12.56
CA ILE A 105 7.90 11.12 11.54
C ILE A 105 7.12 11.06 10.21
N LEU A 106 6.72 9.87 9.76
CA LEU A 106 5.89 9.73 8.56
C LEU A 106 4.57 10.49 8.69
N GLY A 107 3.88 10.33 9.82
CA GLY A 107 2.62 11.03 10.10
C GLY A 107 2.77 12.55 10.07
N ASP A 108 3.87 13.09 10.61
CA ASP A 108 4.18 14.53 10.54
C ASP A 108 4.39 14.97 9.09
N VAL A 109 5.14 14.21 8.29
CA VAL A 109 5.40 14.49 6.87
C VAL A 109 4.11 14.49 6.04
N LEU A 110 3.25 13.50 6.25
CA LEU A 110 1.99 13.37 5.52
C LEU A 110 1.06 14.54 5.81
N ARG A 111 0.88 14.90 7.09
CA ARG A 111 -0.04 15.98 7.51
C ARG A 111 0.44 17.38 7.13
N MET A 112 1.72 17.55 6.78
CA MET A 112 2.21 18.83 6.23
C MET A 112 1.73 19.11 4.79
N LYS A 113 1.35 18.07 4.04
CA LYS A 113 1.09 18.17 2.59
C LYS A 113 -0.29 17.67 2.17
N ASN A 114 -0.96 16.91 3.03
CA ASN A 114 -2.22 16.27 2.71
C ASN A 114 -3.27 16.63 3.77
N GLU A 115 -4.49 16.93 3.31
CA GLU A 115 -5.62 17.25 4.18
C GLU A 115 -6.23 15.98 4.80
N TYR A 116 -6.32 14.91 4.01
CA TYR A 116 -6.99 13.67 4.38
C TYR A 116 -5.98 12.57 4.71
N VAL A 117 -5.52 12.57 5.96
CA VAL A 117 -4.62 11.55 6.51
C VAL A 117 -5.32 10.83 7.66
N PHE A 118 -5.54 9.53 7.49
CA PHE A 118 -6.25 8.68 8.43
C PHE A 118 -5.36 7.54 8.90
N ASP A 119 -5.62 7.05 10.11
CA ASP A 119 -4.92 5.87 10.60
C ASP A 119 -5.34 4.65 9.79
N GLY A 120 -4.40 3.74 9.58
CA GLY A 120 -4.61 2.50 8.87
C GLY A 120 -3.91 1.34 9.55
N VAL A 121 -4.31 0.13 9.19
CA VAL A 121 -3.66 -1.10 9.66
C VAL A 121 -3.50 -2.06 8.49
N GLY A 122 -2.27 -2.49 8.21
CA GLY A 122 -2.04 -3.68 7.40
C GLY A 122 -2.12 -4.91 8.30
N ARG A 123 -2.80 -5.98 7.89
CA ARG A 123 -2.91 -7.21 8.69
C ARG A 123 -3.01 -8.47 7.83
N SER A 124 -2.66 -9.60 8.43
CA SER A 124 -2.94 -10.90 7.82
C SER A 124 -4.44 -11.21 7.88
N ALA A 125 -4.91 -12.08 6.98
CA ALA A 125 -6.30 -12.54 7.00
C ALA A 125 -6.66 -13.28 8.31
N SER A 126 -5.69 -13.93 8.96
CA SER A 126 -5.88 -14.60 10.25
C SER A 126 -5.90 -13.64 11.43
N GLY A 127 -5.35 -12.43 11.28
CA GLY A 127 -5.21 -11.44 12.36
C GLY A 127 -4.02 -11.68 13.30
N ASP A 128 -3.20 -12.72 13.05
CA ASP A 128 -2.02 -13.03 13.89
C ASP A 128 -0.91 -11.98 13.76
N TRP A 129 -0.91 -11.22 12.67
CA TRP A 129 -0.01 -10.11 12.43
C TRP A 129 -0.81 -8.88 12.01
N TYR A 130 -0.40 -7.73 12.54
CA TYR A 130 -0.86 -6.42 12.14
C TYR A 130 0.27 -5.39 12.25
N GLU A 131 0.16 -4.33 11.48
CA GLU A 131 1.15 -3.25 11.41
C GLU A 131 0.44 -1.92 11.21
N GLN A 132 0.87 -0.90 11.96
CA GLN A 132 0.34 0.45 11.82
C GLN A 132 0.70 1.03 10.45
N SER A 133 -0.25 1.71 9.83
CA SER A 133 -0.12 2.35 8.53
C SER A 133 -0.87 3.68 8.53
N PHE A 134 -0.76 4.44 7.46
CA PHE A 134 -1.60 5.60 7.18
C PHE A 134 -2.29 5.41 5.84
N PHE A 135 -3.58 5.73 5.81
CA PHE A 135 -4.29 5.99 4.57
C PHE A 135 -4.24 7.49 4.26
N VAL A 136 -3.95 7.82 3.01
CA VAL A 136 -3.80 9.19 2.54
C VAL A 136 -4.59 9.37 1.27
N ALA A 137 -5.63 10.21 1.30
CA ALA A 137 -6.38 10.60 0.11
C ALA A 137 -5.81 11.90 -0.49
N GLY A 138 -5.83 11.99 -1.82
CA GLY A 138 -5.35 13.14 -2.58
C GLY A 138 -3.85 13.16 -2.88
N ILE A 139 -3.09 12.17 -2.38
CA ILE A 139 -1.66 12.04 -2.67
C ILE A 139 -1.44 11.51 -4.08
N ASP A 140 -0.55 12.14 -4.84
CA ASP A 140 -0.16 11.65 -6.15
C ASP A 140 0.84 10.48 -6.05
N PHE A 141 0.88 9.63 -7.08
CA PHE A 141 1.67 8.40 -7.03
C PHE A 141 3.19 8.64 -6.98
N LEU A 142 3.69 9.75 -7.55
CA LEU A 142 5.11 10.09 -7.48
C LEU A 142 5.52 10.49 -6.06
N GLN A 143 4.66 11.25 -5.38
CA GLN A 143 4.86 11.60 -3.98
C GLN A 143 4.78 10.37 -3.07
N ALA A 144 3.81 9.48 -3.31
CA ALA A 144 3.66 8.24 -2.56
C ALA A 144 4.89 7.33 -2.74
N GLU A 145 5.37 7.15 -3.97
CA GLU A 145 6.59 6.40 -4.31
C GLU A 145 7.83 7.02 -3.64
N ALA A 146 8.00 8.34 -3.72
CA ALA A 146 9.12 9.03 -3.08
C ALA A 146 9.14 8.82 -1.56
N LEU A 147 7.98 8.87 -0.90
CA LEU A 147 7.88 8.57 0.54
C LEU A 147 8.19 7.10 0.82
N ALA A 148 7.69 6.17 0.01
CA ALA A 148 7.99 4.75 0.16
C ALA A 148 9.50 4.48 0.09
N ILE A 149 10.21 5.12 -0.84
CA ILE A 149 11.68 5.05 -0.95
C ILE A 149 12.35 5.62 0.31
N ILE A 150 11.94 6.82 0.76
CA ILE A 150 12.53 7.50 1.94
C ILE A 150 12.34 6.68 3.22
N PHE A 151 11.17 6.06 3.39
CA PHE A 151 10.85 5.20 4.54
C PHE A 151 11.20 3.73 4.31
N GLU A 152 11.90 3.44 3.21
CA GLU A 152 12.48 2.14 2.86
C GLU A 152 11.45 1.01 2.82
N GLN A 153 10.26 1.28 2.29
CA GLN A 153 9.23 0.27 2.10
C GLN A 153 9.51 -0.55 0.84
N ASN A 154 9.26 -1.87 0.90
CA ASN A 154 9.34 -2.72 -0.29
C ASN A 154 8.14 -2.52 -1.22
N ALA A 155 7.00 -2.14 -0.67
CA ALA A 155 5.79 -1.84 -1.42
C ALA A 155 4.86 -0.93 -0.62
N ILE A 156 4.01 -0.21 -1.34
CA ILE A 156 2.85 0.50 -0.81
C ILE A 156 1.61 0.07 -1.58
N LEU A 157 0.43 0.19 -0.95
CA LEU A 157 -0.84 0.01 -1.67
C LEU A 157 -1.29 1.37 -2.18
N ILE A 158 -1.64 1.45 -3.45
CA ILE A 158 -2.10 2.67 -4.12
C ILE A 158 -3.42 2.40 -4.83
N GLY A 159 -4.13 3.47 -5.19
CA GLY A 159 -5.27 3.35 -6.09
C GLY A 159 -5.77 4.69 -6.58
N GLN A 160 -6.65 4.59 -7.58
CA GLN A 160 -7.42 5.71 -8.07
C GLN A 160 -8.91 5.40 -7.90
N ARG A 161 -9.72 6.42 -7.63
CA ARG A 161 -11.17 6.32 -7.50
C ARG A 161 -11.79 5.65 -8.72
N GLY A 162 -12.59 4.62 -8.51
CA GLY A 162 -13.21 3.82 -9.57
C GLY A 162 -12.25 2.82 -10.24
N GLY A 163 -11.09 2.55 -9.64
CA GLY A 163 -10.14 1.51 -10.04
C GLY A 163 -9.81 0.55 -8.90
N PRO A 164 -9.06 -0.53 -9.18
CA PRO A 164 -8.63 -1.45 -8.14
C PRO A 164 -7.54 -0.82 -7.26
N ALA A 165 -7.51 -1.24 -6.00
CA ALA A 165 -6.34 -1.11 -5.16
C ALA A 165 -5.21 -1.98 -5.73
N GLU A 166 -3.98 -1.50 -5.78
CA GLU A 166 -2.85 -2.30 -6.26
C GLU A 166 -1.54 -1.97 -5.54
N LEU A 167 -0.66 -2.96 -5.48
CA LEU A 167 0.67 -2.79 -4.92
C LEU A 167 1.62 -2.11 -5.91
N LEU A 168 2.30 -1.08 -5.43
CA LEU A 168 3.48 -0.49 -6.06
C LEU A 168 4.72 -0.95 -5.29
N PHE A 169 5.47 -1.87 -5.88
CA PHE A 169 6.77 -2.32 -5.35
C PHE A 169 7.89 -1.34 -5.73
N ILE A 170 8.86 -1.17 -4.82
CA ILE A 170 9.92 -0.15 -4.85
C ILE A 170 11.31 -0.78 -5.02
#